data_AF-J9ELY0-F1
#
_entry.id   AF-J9ELY0-F1
#
_cell.length_a   1.000
_cell.length_b   1.000
_cell.length_c   1.000
_cell.angle_alpha   90.00
_cell.angle_beta   90.00
_cell.angle_gamma   90.00
#
_symmetry.space_group_name_H-M   'P 1'
#
loop_
_entity.id
_entity.type
_entity.pdbx_description
1 polymer ?
#
loop_
_entity_poly.entity_id
_entity_poly.type
_entity_poly.pdbx_seq_one_letter_code
_entity_poly.pdbx_strand_id
1 'polypeptide(L)'
;MRLNNILLQTFLTSVSLSAIATNGVVPGGGPYYMISRNLGPELGGAVGILFYLGTTVAASMYITGAIEILILYLVPAAKIFDDIYNCFRVLGTGLLLILGLIVLAGVKVVNKFALPAVLVVLTCILCTFIGAFLKFHGSDNLKFCIVGDRPVDLVSFVEQYKYVPNCTATGLEPLFCKMKNDSMFCDAYYKRMTKIQNWRKIGRPAIRQEVI
;
A
#
# COMPACT_ATOMS: atom_id res chain seq x y z
N MET A 1 -5.05 -21.38 3.98
CA MET A 1 -4.28 -22.32 4.85
C MET A 1 -3.03 -21.69 5.47
N ARG A 2 -2.22 -20.90 4.74
CA ARG A 2 -0.98 -20.28 5.28
C ARG A 2 -1.20 -19.18 6.34
N LEU A 3 -2.28 -18.40 6.22
CA LEU A 3 -2.59 -17.31 7.17
C LEU A 3 -2.96 -17.81 8.58
N ASN A 4 -3.75 -18.90 8.66
CA ASN A 4 -4.18 -19.46 9.95
C ASN A 4 -2.98 -19.92 10.80
N ASN A 5 -1.93 -20.42 10.17
CA ASN A 5 -0.71 -20.86 10.85
C ASN A 5 0.08 -19.68 11.43
N ILE A 6 0.11 -18.53 10.75
CA ILE A 6 0.82 -17.33 11.22
C ILE A 6 0.12 -16.73 12.44
N LEU A 7 -1.21 -16.60 12.37
CA LEU A 7 -2.00 -16.09 13.49
C LEU A 7 -1.83 -16.98 14.73
N LEU A 8 -1.86 -18.31 14.54
CA LEU A 8 -1.61 -19.26 15.62
C LEU A 8 -0.18 -19.11 16.19
N GLN A 9 0.83 -18.93 15.34
CA GLN A 9 2.21 -18.72 15.78
C GLN A 9 2.36 -17.46 16.62
N THR A 10 1.78 -16.34 16.20
CA THR A 10 1.81 -15.09 16.98
C THR A 10 1.04 -15.20 18.29
N PHE A 11 -0.10 -15.91 18.29
CA PHE A 11 -0.89 -16.14 19.50
C PHE A 11 -0.12 -16.97 20.53
N LEU A 12 0.47 -18.11 20.11
CA LEU A 12 1.30 -18.95 20.97
C LEU A 12 2.50 -18.18 21.52
N THR A 13 3.16 -17.37 20.67
CA THR A 13 4.29 -16.52 21.11
C THR A 13 3.86 -15.49 22.15
N SER A 14 2.67 -14.88 21.99
CA SER A 14 2.11 -13.95 22.98
C SER A 14 1.85 -14.64 24.31
N VAL A 15 1.32 -15.86 24.31
CA VAL A 15 1.08 -16.64 25.55
C VAL A 15 2.41 -16.95 26.24
N SER A 16 3.45 -17.34 25.50
CA SER A 16 4.80 -17.54 26.05
C SER A 16 5.38 -16.25 26.63
N LEU A 17 5.22 -15.10 25.95
CA LEU A 17 5.65 -13.80 26.47
C LEU A 17 4.89 -13.41 27.74
N SER A 18 3.59 -13.68 27.83
CA SER A 18 2.81 -13.47 29.05
C SER A 18 3.34 -14.30 30.22
N ALA A 19 3.66 -15.58 29.99
CA ALA A 19 4.26 -16.44 31.01
C ALA A 19 5.62 -15.91 31.50
N ILE A 20 6.47 -15.42 30.58
CA ILE A 20 7.75 -14.79 30.93
C ILE A 20 7.53 -13.51 31.75
N ALA A 21 6.56 -12.68 31.36
CA ALA A 21 6.26 -11.42 32.05
C ALA A 21 5.72 -11.62 33.48
N THR A 22 5.06 -12.74 33.75
CA THR A 22 4.55 -13.10 35.09
C THR A 22 5.56 -13.84 35.95
N ASN A 23 6.68 -14.29 35.39
CA ASN A 23 7.74 -14.97 36.13
C ASN A 23 8.73 -13.93 36.67
N GLY A 24 8.67 -13.69 37.98
CA GLY A 24 9.57 -12.79 38.71
C GLY A 24 9.02 -11.39 38.94
N VAL A 25 9.78 -10.60 39.71
CA VAL A 25 9.51 -9.16 39.85
C VAL A 25 9.98 -8.45 38.59
N VAL A 26 9.20 -7.50 38.08
CA VAL A 26 9.57 -6.66 36.94
C VAL A 26 10.03 -5.31 37.50
N PRO A 27 11.34 -5.13 37.83
CA PRO A 27 11.85 -3.78 38.03
C PRO A 27 11.67 -3.03 36.71
N GLY A 28 11.32 -1.75 36.77
CA GLY A 28 11.11 -0.92 35.59
C GLY A 28 12.20 -1.16 34.52
N GLY A 29 11.76 -1.42 33.30
CA GLY A 29 12.62 -1.82 32.18
C GLY A 29 11.78 -2.25 30.98
N GLY A 30 12.32 -2.13 29.78
CA GLY A 30 11.63 -2.51 28.54
C GLY A 30 11.61 -4.03 28.28
N PRO A 31 11.09 -4.47 27.13
CA PRO A 31 10.94 -5.89 26.78
C PRO A 31 12.25 -6.69 26.83
N TYR A 32 13.35 -6.09 26.37
CA TYR A 32 14.67 -6.73 26.42
C TYR A 32 15.10 -7.08 27.85
N TYR A 33 14.91 -6.15 28.78
CA TYR A 33 15.28 -6.34 30.19
C TYR A 33 14.48 -7.47 30.85
N MET A 34 13.19 -7.58 30.50
CA MET A 34 12.31 -8.65 30.97
C MET A 34 12.74 -10.04 30.46
N ILE A 35 13.15 -10.14 29.19
CA ILE A 35 13.59 -11.40 28.56
C ILE A 35 14.95 -11.83 29.09
N SER A 36 15.94 -10.93 29.13
CA SER A 36 17.32 -11.26 29.51
C SER A 36 17.46 -11.76 30.95
N ARG A 37 16.58 -11.33 31.86
CA ARG A 37 16.59 -11.78 33.26
C ARG A 37 15.97 -13.17 33.45
N ASN A 38 14.94 -13.49 32.68
CA ASN A 38 14.20 -14.74 32.82
C ASN A 38 14.85 -15.91 32.06
N LEU A 39 15.43 -15.63 30.89
CA LEU A 39 16.04 -16.64 30.02
C LEU A 39 17.57 -16.68 30.08
N GLY A 40 18.18 -15.73 30.79
CA GLY A 40 19.63 -15.58 30.90
C GLY A 40 20.23 -14.70 29.78
N PRO A 41 21.51 -14.28 29.95
CA PRO A 41 22.17 -13.32 29.07
C PRO A 41 22.41 -13.85 27.65
N GLU A 42 22.65 -15.16 27.47
CA GLU A 42 22.93 -15.76 26.16
C GLU A 42 21.71 -15.75 25.25
N LEU A 43 20.57 -16.23 25.75
CA LEU A 43 19.30 -16.23 25.02
C LEU A 43 18.73 -14.82 24.87
N GLY A 44 18.85 -13.98 25.91
CA GLY A 44 18.42 -12.59 25.88
C GLY A 44 19.18 -11.78 24.82
N GLY A 45 20.50 -11.96 24.72
CA GLY A 45 21.34 -11.29 23.73
C GLY A 45 21.00 -11.69 22.30
N ALA A 46 20.86 -12.99 22.03
CA ALA A 46 20.51 -13.49 20.70
C ALA A 46 19.14 -12.98 20.22
N VAL A 47 18.12 -13.07 21.07
CA VAL A 47 16.77 -12.56 20.76
C VAL A 47 16.78 -11.04 20.63
N GLY A 48 17.53 -10.32 21.46
CA GLY A 48 17.66 -8.87 21.41
C GLY A 48 18.26 -8.35 20.10
N ILE A 49 19.34 -8.96 19.62
CA ILE A 49 19.97 -8.60 18.33
C ILE A 49 19.02 -8.86 17.17
N LEU A 50 18.34 -10.02 17.18
CA LEU A 50 17.37 -10.35 16.14
C LEU A 50 16.20 -9.36 16.12
N PHE A 51 15.69 -8.98 17.30
CA PHE A 51 14.61 -7.99 17.43
C PHE A 51 15.04 -6.59 16.97
N TYR A 52 16.27 -6.18 17.27
CA TYR A 52 16.84 -4.91 16.80
C TYR A 52 16.94 -4.87 15.27
N LEU A 53 17.47 -5.92 14.64
CA LEU A 53 17.56 -5.98 13.17
C LEU A 53 16.18 -6.03 12.53
N GLY A 54 15.26 -6.81 13.08
CA GLY A 54 13.89 -6.91 12.59
C GLY A 54 13.14 -5.59 12.65
N THR A 55 13.24 -4.86 13.76
CA THR A 55 12.61 -3.53 13.89
C THR A 55 13.27 -2.48 12.99
N THR A 56 14.58 -2.57 12.75
CA THR A 56 15.30 -1.68 11.82
C THR A 56 14.83 -1.88 10.38
N VAL A 57 14.66 -3.14 9.94
CA VAL A 57 14.13 -3.46 8.61
C VAL A 57 12.64 -3.09 8.50
N ALA A 58 11.86 -3.26 9.57
CA ALA A 58 10.47 -2.80 9.59
C ALA A 58 10.37 -1.26 9.44
N ALA A 59 11.27 -0.50 10.08
CA ALA A 59 11.31 0.95 9.95
C ALA A 59 11.59 1.40 8.50
N SER A 60 12.51 0.74 7.79
CA SER A 60 12.76 1.05 6.38
C SER A 60 11.56 0.73 5.48
N MET A 61 10.84 -0.36 5.77
CA MET A 61 9.59 -0.71 5.10
C MET A 61 8.52 0.38 5.31
N TYR A 62 8.34 0.87 6.54
CA TYR A 62 7.36 1.92 6.82
C TYR A 62 7.69 3.25 6.12
N ILE A 63 8.96 3.63 6.07
CA ILE A 63 9.41 4.84 5.35
C ILE A 63 9.14 4.71 3.85
N THR A 64 9.46 3.56 3.26
CA THR A 64 9.24 3.33 1.82
C THR A 64 7.75 3.36 1.48
N GLY A 65 6.90 2.73 2.30
CA GLY A 65 5.44 2.79 2.14
C GLY A 65 4.87 4.21 2.30
N ALA A 66 5.42 5.01 3.21
CA ALA A 66 5.02 6.42 3.35
C ALA A 66 5.35 7.24 2.09
N ILE A 67 6.52 7.02 1.48
CA ILE A 67 6.90 7.67 0.22
C ILE A 67 6.00 7.23 -0.93
N GLU A 68 5.67 5.94 -1.03
CA GLU A 68 4.75 5.42 -2.04
C GLU A 68 3.39 6.13 -1.98
N ILE A 69 2.83 6.23 -0.76
CA ILE A 69 1.54 6.90 -0.57
C ILE A 69 1.65 8.39 -0.90
N LEU A 70 2.76 9.05 -0.53
CA LEU A 70 2.98 10.46 -0.78
C LEU A 70 3.04 10.78 -2.28
N ILE A 71 3.81 10.03 -3.06
CA ILE A 71 4.00 10.32 -4.49
C ILE A 71 2.82 9.85 -5.35
N LEU A 72 2.12 8.77 -4.99
CA LEU A 72 1.04 8.24 -5.81
C LEU A 72 -0.32 8.87 -5.50
N TYR A 73 -0.58 9.22 -4.23
CA TYR A 73 -1.92 9.63 -3.81
C TYR A 73 -2.00 11.05 -3.27
N LEU A 74 -0.95 11.57 -2.62
CA LEU A 74 -1.02 12.88 -1.94
C LEU A 74 -0.52 14.03 -2.82
N VAL A 75 0.69 13.90 -3.37
CA VAL A 75 1.35 14.94 -4.16
C VAL A 75 2.08 14.31 -5.36
N PRO A 76 1.36 13.98 -6.46
CA PRO A 76 1.99 13.44 -7.66
C PRO A 76 2.97 14.41 -8.33
N ALA A 77 2.83 15.72 -8.08
CA ALA A 77 3.78 16.73 -8.53
C ALA A 77 5.15 16.67 -7.81
N ALA A 78 5.28 15.92 -6.70
CA ALA A 78 6.54 15.76 -5.98
C ALA A 78 7.50 14.76 -6.65
N LYS A 79 7.11 14.14 -7.77
CA LYS A 79 7.96 13.26 -8.55
C LYS A 79 9.06 14.06 -9.26
N ILE A 80 10.30 13.91 -8.79
CA ILE A 80 11.47 14.67 -9.28
C ILE A 80 12.10 14.02 -10.52
N PHE A 81 12.08 12.68 -10.58
CA PHE A 81 12.66 11.89 -11.66
C PHE A 81 11.59 11.06 -12.35
N ASP A 82 11.74 10.87 -13.66
CA ASP A 82 10.87 9.97 -14.44
C ASP A 82 10.96 8.52 -13.94
N ASP A 83 12.16 8.11 -13.53
CA ASP A 83 12.40 6.81 -12.90
C ASP A 83 11.93 6.80 -11.44
N ILE A 84 10.91 5.98 -11.19
CA ILE A 84 10.28 5.80 -9.89
C ILE A 84 11.29 5.31 -8.83
N TYR A 85 12.25 4.46 -9.20
CA TYR A 85 13.20 3.89 -8.23
C TYR A 85 14.15 4.94 -7.67
N ASN A 86 14.58 5.88 -8.51
CA ASN A 86 15.43 6.98 -8.08
C ASN A 86 14.67 7.96 -7.17
N CYS A 87 13.38 8.20 -7.46
CA CYS A 87 12.50 8.96 -6.56
C CYS A 87 12.39 8.31 -5.17
N PHE A 88 12.18 6.99 -5.10
CA PHE A 88 12.13 6.26 -3.82
C PHE A 88 13.43 6.39 -3.01
N ARG A 89 14.59 6.32 -3.66
CA ARG A 89 15.89 6.45 -2.99
C ARG A 89 16.10 7.86 -2.44
N VAL A 90 15.86 8.90 -3.24
CA VAL A 90 16.11 10.29 -2.82
C VAL A 90 15.11 10.75 -1.76
N LEU A 91 13.81 10.52 -1.97
CA LEU A 91 12.79 10.91 -0.99
C LEU A 91 12.84 10.05 0.26
N GLY A 92 13.11 8.75 0.13
CA GLY A 92 13.26 7.83 1.26
C GLY A 92 14.44 8.19 2.15
N THR A 93 15.61 8.51 1.58
CA THR A 93 16.78 8.96 2.35
C THR A 93 16.53 10.31 3.01
N GLY A 94 15.87 11.26 2.33
CA GLY A 94 15.46 12.53 2.91
C GLY A 94 14.51 12.36 4.10
N LEU A 95 13.47 11.53 3.96
CA LEU A 95 12.52 11.25 5.04
C LEU A 95 13.20 10.54 6.22
N LEU A 96 14.10 9.59 5.97
CA LEU A 96 14.87 8.91 7.02
C LEU A 96 15.72 9.90 7.83
N LEU A 97 16.40 10.85 7.17
CA LEU A 97 17.19 11.89 7.86
C LEU A 97 16.31 12.79 8.72
N ILE A 98 15.16 13.22 8.20
CA ILE A 98 14.20 14.04 8.95
C ILE A 98 13.69 13.30 10.19
N LEU A 99 13.27 12.03 10.04
CA LEU A 99 12.83 11.20 11.16
C LEU A 99 13.95 10.97 12.17
N GLY A 100 15.18 10.77 11.70
CA GLY A 100 16.37 10.69 12.55
C GLY A 100 16.58 11.95 13.39
N LEU A 101 16.50 13.14 12.77
CA LEU A 101 16.59 14.42 13.48
C LEU A 101 15.48 14.62 14.52
N ILE A 102 14.24 14.20 14.20
CA ILE A 102 13.11 14.27 15.14
C ILE A 102 13.36 13.38 16.36
N VAL A 103 13.85 12.15 16.15
CA VAL A 103 14.16 11.23 17.26
C VAL A 103 15.30 11.77 18.13
N LEU A 104 16.32 12.39 17.51
CA LEU A 104 17.43 13.04 18.22
C LEU A 104 16.98 14.24 19.06
N ALA A 105 16.00 15.02 18.57
CA ALA A 105 15.44 16.15 19.32
C ALA A 105 14.68 15.74 20.59
N GLY A 106 14.24 14.47 20.68
CA GLY A 106 13.79 13.86 21.92
C GLY A 106 12.50 13.05 21.80
N VAL A 107 12.52 11.84 22.37
CA VAL A 107 11.40 10.88 22.36
C VAL A 107 10.14 11.36 23.08
N LYS A 108 10.26 12.38 23.95
CA LYS A 108 9.11 12.98 24.66
C LYS A 108 8.13 13.63 23.68
N VAL A 109 8.63 14.27 22.62
CA VAL A 109 7.80 14.89 21.59
C VAL A 109 7.03 13.81 20.83
N VAL A 110 7.73 12.74 20.41
CA VAL A 110 7.14 11.62 19.67
C VAL A 110 6.04 10.94 20.49
N ASN A 111 6.28 10.70 21.79
CA ASN A 111 5.29 10.05 22.65
C ASN A 111 4.00 10.88 22.82
N LYS A 112 4.08 12.21 22.72
CA LYS A 112 2.90 13.09 22.77
C LYS A 112 1.98 12.89 21.55
N PHE A 113 2.54 12.58 20.39
CA PHE A 113 1.79 12.33 19.14
C PHE A 113 1.36 10.87 18.95
N ALA A 114 1.86 9.95 19.77
CA ALA A 114 1.53 8.53 19.67
C ALA A 114 0.03 8.25 19.88
N LEU A 115 -0.60 8.86 20.90
CA LEU A 115 -2.01 8.63 21.20
C LEU A 115 -2.95 9.14 20.07
N PRO A 116 -2.80 10.37 19.56
CA PRO A 116 -3.55 10.82 18.38
C PRO A 116 -3.39 9.90 17.16
N ALA A 117 -2.18 9.39 16.89
CA ALA A 117 -1.94 8.50 15.76
C ALA A 117 -2.75 7.19 15.86
N VAL A 118 -2.85 6.61 17.06
CA VAL A 118 -3.70 5.43 17.30
C VAL A 118 -5.17 5.73 17.03
N LEU A 119 -5.67 6.89 17.46
CA LEU A 119 -7.05 7.28 17.21
C LEU A 119 -7.36 7.39 15.71
N VAL A 120 -6.45 7.98 14.93
CA VAL A 120 -6.60 8.08 13.47
C VAL A 120 -6.72 6.69 12.83
N VAL A 121 -5.85 5.74 13.22
CA VAL A 121 -5.89 4.37 12.68
C VAL A 121 -7.22 3.68 13.02
N LEU A 122 -7.71 3.83 14.26
CA LEU A 122 -9.01 3.27 14.65
C LEU A 122 -10.16 3.88 13.85
N THR A 123 -10.14 5.20 13.61
CA THR A 123 -11.13 5.86 12.76
C THR A 123 -11.09 5.34 11.33
N CYS A 124 -9.90 5.15 10.73
CA CYS A 124 -9.76 4.58 9.39
C CYS A 124 -10.36 3.16 9.29
N ILE A 125 -10.14 2.33 10.31
CA ILE A 125 -10.73 0.97 10.37
C ILE A 125 -12.26 1.05 10.41
N LEU A 126 -12.83 1.92 11.26
CA LEU A 126 -14.28 2.12 11.37
C LEU A 126 -14.88 2.67 10.07
N CYS A 127 -14.23 3.63 9.42
CA CYS A 127 -14.66 4.16 8.12
C CYS A 127 -14.72 3.06 7.05
N THR A 128 -13.78 2.12 7.08
CA THR A 128 -13.77 0.98 6.15
C THR A 128 -14.99 0.07 6.37
N PHE A 129 -15.33 -0.23 7.63
CA PHE A 129 -16.55 -0.98 7.95
C PHE A 129 -17.81 -0.25 7.49
N ILE A 130 -17.93 1.04 7.81
CA ILE A 130 -19.08 1.86 7.39
C ILE A 130 -19.20 1.86 5.87
N GLY A 131 -18.09 2.06 5.15
CA GLY A 131 -18.07 2.01 3.68
C GLY A 131 -18.54 0.67 3.12
N ALA A 132 -18.16 -0.45 3.74
CA ALA A 132 -18.63 -1.78 3.36
C ALA A 132 -20.14 -1.95 3.57
N PHE A 133 -20.69 -1.47 4.70
CA PHE A 133 -22.13 -1.53 4.96
C PHE A 133 -22.95 -0.60 4.05
N LEU A 134 -22.45 0.61 3.76
CA LEU A 134 -23.12 1.52 2.84
C LEU A 134 -23.17 0.96 1.42
N LYS A 135 -22.11 0.28 0.97
CA LYS A 135 -22.08 -0.36 -0.35
C LYS A 135 -23.05 -1.56 -0.47
N PHE A 136 -23.51 -2.13 0.64
CA PHE A 136 -24.45 -3.26 0.62
C PHE A 136 -25.79 -2.92 -0.06
N HIS A 137 -26.17 -1.64 -0.07
CA HIS A 137 -27.37 -1.15 -0.76
C HIS A 137 -27.14 -0.79 -2.25
N GLY A 138 -25.94 -1.04 -2.80
CA GLY A 138 -25.56 -0.74 -4.18
C GLY A 138 -25.15 0.73 -4.37
N SER A 139 -24.05 0.96 -5.09
CA SER A 139 -23.62 2.32 -5.45
C SER A 139 -23.04 2.33 -6.86
N ASP A 140 -23.75 2.95 -7.80
CA ASP A 140 -23.36 2.97 -9.23
C ASP A 140 -22.28 4.01 -9.59
N ASN A 141 -21.63 4.59 -8.59
CA ASN A 141 -20.78 5.76 -8.76
C ASN A 141 -19.35 5.41 -9.24
N LEU A 142 -18.87 4.20 -8.96
CA LEU A 142 -17.50 3.81 -9.33
C LEU A 142 -17.52 3.04 -10.66
N LYS A 143 -17.21 3.76 -11.72
CA LYS A 143 -17.19 3.23 -13.08
C LYS A 143 -15.77 3.09 -13.60
N PHE A 144 -15.43 1.94 -14.18
CA PHE A 144 -14.13 1.69 -14.79
C PHE A 144 -14.29 1.20 -16.22
N CYS A 145 -13.30 1.51 -17.06
CA CYS A 145 -13.32 1.16 -18.46
C CYS A 145 -12.61 -0.18 -18.69
N ILE A 146 -13.22 -1.08 -19.45
CA ILE A 146 -12.63 -2.37 -19.81
C ILE A 146 -12.64 -2.59 -21.31
N VAL A 147 -11.63 -3.30 -21.78
CA VAL A 147 -11.48 -3.76 -23.16
C VAL A 147 -11.48 -5.30 -23.14
N GLY A 148 -12.60 -5.90 -23.54
CA GLY A 148 -12.81 -7.34 -23.44
C GLY A 148 -12.88 -7.79 -21.98
N ASP A 149 -11.82 -8.44 -21.51
CA ASP A 149 -11.65 -8.95 -20.14
C ASP A 149 -10.54 -8.22 -19.36
N ARG A 150 -9.93 -7.16 -19.94
CA ARG A 150 -8.82 -6.42 -19.32
C ARG A 150 -9.27 -5.00 -18.91
N PRO A 151 -9.02 -4.57 -17.66
CA PRO A 151 -9.23 -3.18 -17.28
C PRO A 151 -8.18 -2.29 -17.95
N VAL A 152 -8.61 -1.08 -18.29
CA VAL A 152 -7.72 -0.07 -18.88
C VAL A 152 -7.10 0.74 -17.76
N ASP A 153 -5.78 0.93 -17.82
CA ASP A 153 -5.08 1.86 -16.94
C ASP A 153 -5.33 3.31 -17.39
N LEU A 154 -6.42 3.88 -16.90
CA LEU A 154 -6.76 5.28 -17.11
C LEU A 154 -5.84 6.23 -16.31
N VAL A 155 -5.18 5.75 -15.24
CA VAL A 155 -4.39 6.62 -14.34
C VAL A 155 -3.18 7.16 -15.08
N SER A 156 -2.40 6.28 -15.71
CA SER A 156 -1.24 6.64 -16.52
C SER A 156 -1.62 7.57 -17.68
N PHE A 157 -2.80 7.36 -18.28
CA PHE A 157 -3.28 8.21 -19.36
C PHE A 157 -3.62 9.63 -18.88
N VAL A 158 -4.33 9.75 -17.76
CA VAL A 158 -4.70 11.05 -17.19
C VAL A 158 -3.47 11.82 -16.73
N GLU A 159 -2.44 11.13 -16.21
CA GLU A 159 -1.17 11.75 -15.85
C GLU A 159 -0.47 12.36 -17.08
N GLN A 160 -0.48 11.65 -18.21
CA GLN A 160 0.18 12.09 -19.44
C GLN A 160 -0.61 13.15 -20.21
N TYR A 161 -1.93 12.99 -20.35
CA TYR A 161 -2.76 13.82 -21.24
C TYR A 161 -3.67 14.81 -20.50
N LYS A 162 -3.72 14.78 -19.16
CA LYS A 162 -4.46 15.74 -18.31
C LYS A 162 -5.99 15.79 -18.55
N TYR A 163 -6.58 14.80 -19.21
CA TYR A 163 -8.03 14.65 -19.37
C TYR A 163 -8.46 13.18 -19.28
N VAL A 164 -9.73 12.94 -18.91
CA VAL A 164 -10.31 11.60 -18.85
C VAL A 164 -10.93 11.26 -20.21
N PRO A 165 -10.47 10.19 -20.90
CA PRO A 165 -11.01 9.81 -22.19
C PRO A 165 -12.38 9.14 -22.01
N ASN A 166 -13.26 9.30 -23.00
CA ASN A 166 -14.51 8.57 -23.01
C ASN A 166 -14.25 7.07 -23.24
N CYS A 167 -14.98 6.20 -22.55
CA CYS A 167 -14.81 4.74 -22.65
C CYS A 167 -15.45 4.20 -23.94
N THR A 168 -14.88 4.59 -25.08
CA THR A 168 -15.34 4.31 -26.44
C THR A 168 -14.16 3.94 -27.31
N ALA A 169 -14.39 3.22 -28.41
CA ALA A 169 -13.35 2.79 -29.35
C ALA A 169 -12.54 3.96 -29.98
N THR A 170 -13.08 5.18 -30.00
CA THR A 170 -12.33 6.36 -30.45
C THR A 170 -11.59 7.05 -29.30
N GLY A 171 -12.19 7.10 -28.11
CA GLY A 171 -11.59 7.73 -26.93
C GLY A 171 -10.36 6.99 -26.39
N LEU A 172 -10.31 5.66 -26.55
CA LEU A 172 -9.19 4.81 -26.10
C LEU A 172 -8.12 4.58 -27.16
N GLU A 173 -8.37 5.03 -28.39
CA GLU A 173 -7.44 4.93 -29.51
C GLU A 173 -6.03 5.46 -29.20
N PRO A 174 -5.84 6.66 -28.59
CA PRO A 174 -4.49 7.17 -28.29
C PRO A 174 -3.70 6.33 -27.28
N LEU A 175 -4.37 5.44 -26.53
CA LEU A 175 -3.71 4.56 -25.58
C LEU A 175 -3.16 3.30 -26.25
N PHE A 176 -3.88 2.75 -27.24
CA PHE A 176 -3.57 1.46 -27.86
C PHE A 176 -2.98 1.57 -29.27
N CYS A 177 -3.03 2.75 -29.88
CA CYS A 177 -2.49 3.05 -31.20
C CYS A 177 -1.30 4.00 -31.12
N LYS A 178 -0.21 3.68 -31.82
CA LYS A 178 0.96 4.53 -31.99
C LYS A 178 1.22 4.78 -33.47
N MET A 179 1.63 5.99 -33.81
CA MET A 179 2.09 6.30 -35.18
C MET A 179 3.52 5.79 -35.38
N LYS A 180 3.74 5.04 -36.46
CA LYS A 180 5.07 4.59 -36.89
C LYS A 180 5.17 4.68 -38.41
N ASN A 181 6.11 5.50 -38.92
CA ASN A 181 6.34 5.72 -40.35
C ASN A 181 5.04 6.06 -41.12
N ASP A 182 4.32 7.10 -40.69
CA ASP A 182 3.02 7.53 -41.24
C ASP A 182 1.87 6.50 -41.24
N SER A 183 2.12 5.30 -40.71
CA SER A 183 1.11 4.26 -40.54
C SER A 183 0.72 4.13 -39.07
N MET A 184 -0.58 4.03 -38.81
CA MET A 184 -1.10 3.84 -37.45
C MET A 184 -1.05 2.36 -37.06
N PHE A 185 -0.18 2.03 -36.13
CA PHE A 185 -0.05 0.68 -35.58
C PHE A 185 -0.77 0.59 -34.24
N CYS A 186 -1.82 -0.22 -34.17
CA CYS A 186 -2.52 -0.48 -32.91
C CYS A 186 -2.35 -1.92 -32.46
N ASP A 187 -2.46 -2.13 -31.16
CA ASP A 187 -2.48 -3.45 -30.54
C ASP A 187 -3.50 -4.37 -31.25
N ALA A 188 -3.06 -5.58 -31.59
CA ALA A 188 -3.89 -6.60 -32.24
C ALA A 188 -5.08 -7.01 -31.36
N TYR A 189 -4.91 -7.02 -30.04
CA TYR A 189 -6.00 -7.28 -29.09
C TYR A 189 -7.06 -6.18 -29.17
N TYR A 190 -6.63 -4.90 -29.14
CA TYR A 190 -7.52 -3.75 -29.26
C TYR A 190 -8.32 -3.77 -30.57
N LYS A 191 -7.65 -3.97 -31.72
CA LYS A 191 -8.31 -4.07 -33.04
C LYS A 191 -9.31 -5.22 -33.15
N ARG A 192 -9.11 -6.31 -32.40
CA ARG A 192 -10.08 -7.41 -32.34
C ARG A 192 -11.29 -7.00 -31.52
N MET A 193 -11.09 -6.35 -30.37
CA MET A 193 -12.16 -5.95 -29.47
C MET A 193 -13.04 -4.84 -30.03
N THR A 194 -12.50 -3.88 -30.79
CA THR A 194 -13.31 -2.83 -31.43
C THR A 194 -14.34 -3.36 -32.43
N LYS A 195 -14.09 -4.53 -33.03
CA LYS A 195 -15.01 -5.17 -33.99
C LYS A 195 -16.15 -5.93 -33.32
N ILE A 196 -16.04 -6.23 -32.03
CA ILE A 196 -17.02 -7.04 -31.31
C ILE A 196 -18.05 -6.12 -30.65
N GLN A 197 -19.22 -6.04 -31.28
CA GLN A 197 -20.36 -5.24 -30.79
C GLN A 197 -21.20 -5.97 -29.73
N ASN A 198 -21.15 -7.31 -29.69
CA ASN A 198 -21.88 -8.11 -28.70
C ASN A 198 -20.91 -9.06 -27.98
N TRP A 199 -20.47 -8.65 -26.80
CA TRP A 199 -19.56 -9.41 -25.96
C TRP A 199 -20.32 -10.44 -25.13
N ARG A 200 -19.96 -11.73 -25.25
CA ARG A 200 -20.43 -12.84 -24.40
C ARG A 200 -21.96 -12.91 -24.19
N LYS A 201 -22.73 -12.54 -25.23
CA LYS A 201 -24.21 -12.49 -25.22
C LYS A 201 -24.83 -11.50 -24.21
N ILE A 202 -24.05 -10.54 -23.73
CA ILE A 202 -24.49 -9.50 -22.77
C ILE A 202 -25.22 -8.36 -23.51
N GLY A 203 -25.16 -8.31 -24.84
CA GLY A 203 -25.78 -7.25 -25.64
C GLY A 203 -25.03 -5.91 -25.56
N ARG A 204 -23.80 -5.91 -25.04
CA ARG A 204 -22.92 -4.73 -24.92
C ARG A 204 -21.64 -4.91 -25.75
N PRO A 205 -21.03 -3.81 -26.24
CA PRO A 205 -19.75 -3.87 -26.95
C PRO A 205 -18.62 -4.40 -26.05
N ALA A 206 -17.56 -4.96 -26.66
CA ALA A 206 -16.41 -5.45 -25.90
C ALA A 206 -15.67 -4.34 -25.14
N ILE A 207 -15.70 -3.11 -25.67
CA ILE A 207 -15.24 -1.90 -24.99
C ILE A 207 -16.44 -1.29 -24.28
N ARG A 208 -16.41 -1.27 -22.95
CA ARG A 208 -17.55 -0.82 -22.16
C ARG A 208 -17.11 -0.32 -20.80
N GLN A 209 -17.98 0.48 -20.20
CA GLN A 209 -17.84 0.93 -18.84
C GLN A 209 -18.59 -0.03 -17.93
N GLU A 210 -17.89 -0.58 -16.93
CA GLU A 210 -18.48 -1.43 -15.90
C GLU A 210 -18.57 -0.66 -14.58
N VAL A 211 -19.54 -1.09 -13.77
CA VAL A 211 -19.81 -0.57 -12.44
C VAL A 211 -19.44 -1.67 -11.43
N ILE A 212 -18.93 -1.27 -10.26
CA ILE A 212 -18.48 -2.17 -9.18
C ILE A 212 -19.58 -2.44 -8.16
#